data_AF-A0A7K4IPA5-F1
#
_entry.id   AF-A0A7K4IPA5-F1
#
_cell.length_a   1.000
_cell.length_b   1.000
_cell.length_c   1.000
_cell.angle_alpha   90.00
_cell.angle_beta   90.00
_cell.angle_gamma   90.00
#
_symmetry.space_group_name_H-M   'P 1'
#
loop_
_entity.id
_entity.type
_entity.pdbx_description
1 polymer ?
#
loop_
_entity_poly.entity_id
_entity_poly.type
_entity_poly.pdbx_seq_one_letter_code
_entity_poly.pdbx_strand_id
1 'polypeptide(L)'
;MGKLSNEEVKKLLSCVKREPRVIIPPSPGFDSGVHLIDDKCLVVSTDPCIGVPEKWFGWLLIHYAASDVALFGAKPEYCAINLLGPSSTKPESFYEIMNQACKASE
;
A
#
# COMPACT_ATOMS: atom_id res chain seq x y z
N MET A 1 2.35 13.23 -13.81
CA MET A 1 2.87 11.95 -14.34
C MET A 1 1.71 10.97 -14.42
N GLY A 2 1.54 10.28 -15.55
CA GLY A 2 0.51 9.25 -15.73
C GLY A 2 1.01 7.87 -15.28
N LYS A 3 0.12 6.86 -15.32
CA LYS A 3 0.50 5.45 -15.10
C LYS A 3 1.39 4.98 -16.26
N LEU A 4 2.45 4.23 -15.95
CA LEU A 4 3.27 3.56 -16.95
C LEU A 4 2.43 2.51 -17.70
N SER A 5 2.81 2.24 -18.95
CA SER A 5 2.21 1.12 -19.68
C SER A 5 2.59 -0.22 -19.04
N ASN A 6 1.77 -1.25 -19.22
CA ASN A 6 2.07 -2.60 -18.71
C ASN A 6 3.42 -3.13 -19.22
N GLU A 7 3.82 -2.77 -20.44
CA GLU A 7 5.10 -3.16 -21.03
C GLU A 7 6.28 -2.50 -20.32
N GLU A 8 6.18 -1.22 -19.96
CA GLU A 8 7.21 -0.51 -19.18
C GLU A 8 7.30 -1.06 -17.76
N VAL A 9 6.17 -1.35 -17.12
CA VAL A 9 6.14 -1.98 -15.79
C VAL A 9 6.83 -3.34 -15.81
N LYS A 10 6.52 -4.21 -16.78
CA LYS A 10 7.20 -5.51 -16.93
C LYS A 10 8.72 -5.36 -17.09
N LYS A 11 9.16 -4.37 -17.87
CA LYS A 11 10.60 -4.09 -18.04
C LYS A 11 11.25 -3.68 -16.73
N LEU A 12 10.60 -2.81 -15.94
CA LEU A 12 11.10 -2.42 -14.62
C LEU A 12 11.19 -3.61 -13.65
N LEU A 13 10.19 -4.49 -13.68
CA LEU A 13 10.15 -5.67 -12.81
C LEU A 13 11.16 -6.77 -13.22
N SER A 14 11.77 -6.69 -14.41
CA SER A 14 12.70 -7.72 -14.91
C SER A 14 13.97 -7.89 -14.06
N CYS A 15 14.33 -6.88 -13.26
CA CYS A 15 15.48 -6.96 -12.35
C CYS A 15 15.15 -7.68 -11.02
N VAL A 16 13.87 -7.92 -10.74
CA VAL A 16 13.43 -8.61 -9.52
C VAL A 16 13.74 -10.10 -9.64
N LYS A 17 14.61 -10.60 -8.74
CA LYS A 17 14.95 -12.03 -8.70
C LYS A 17 13.76 -12.83 -8.21
N ARG A 18 13.56 -14.00 -8.80
CA ARG A 18 12.59 -14.98 -8.30
C ARG A 18 13.05 -15.53 -6.96
N GLU A 19 12.13 -15.61 -6.01
CA GLU A 19 12.32 -16.19 -4.69
C GLU A 19 11.23 -17.26 -4.51
N PRO A 20 11.58 -18.54 -4.24
CA PRO A 20 10.60 -19.62 -4.09
C PRO A 20 9.54 -19.37 -3.02
N ARG A 21 9.86 -18.58 -1.99
CA ARG A 21 8.90 -18.19 -0.95
C ARG A 21 7.92 -17.10 -1.39
N VAL A 22 8.07 -16.51 -2.58
CA VAL A 22 7.11 -15.54 -3.13
C VAL A 22 6.18 -16.28 -4.07
N ILE A 23 4.96 -16.55 -3.59
CA ILE A 23 3.92 -17.29 -4.33
C ILE A 23 3.37 -16.44 -5.47
N ILE A 24 3.08 -15.17 -5.19
CA ILE A 24 2.64 -14.20 -6.19
C ILE A 24 3.72 -13.10 -6.29
N PRO A 25 4.56 -13.12 -7.34
CA PRO A 25 5.57 -12.11 -7.55
C PRO A 25 4.96 -10.80 -8.09
N PRO A 26 5.69 -9.69 -8.04
CA PRO A 26 5.28 -8.45 -8.69
C PRO A 26 4.98 -8.68 -10.17
N SER A 27 3.77 -8.29 -10.61
CA SER A 27 3.34 -8.38 -12.00
C SER A 27 2.20 -7.39 -12.25
N PRO A 28 2.04 -6.85 -13.48
CA PRO A 28 0.85 -6.07 -13.81
C PRO A 28 -0.44 -6.87 -13.54
N GLY A 29 -1.45 -6.18 -12.99
CA GLY A 29 -2.77 -6.76 -12.68
C GLY A 29 -2.87 -7.42 -11.30
N PHE A 30 -1.82 -7.36 -10.49
CA PHE A 30 -1.83 -7.82 -9.10
C PHE A 30 -1.61 -6.63 -8.16
N ASP A 31 -2.53 -6.44 -7.22
CA ASP A 31 -2.49 -5.33 -6.26
C ASP A 31 -1.66 -5.66 -5.01
N SER A 32 -1.35 -6.95 -4.77
CA SER A 32 -0.55 -7.42 -3.65
C SER A 32 0.47 -8.48 -4.06
N GLY A 33 1.55 -8.61 -3.27
CA GLY A 33 2.45 -9.77 -3.30
C GLY A 33 2.08 -10.78 -2.22
N VAL A 34 2.23 -12.07 -2.52
CA VAL A 34 1.92 -13.17 -1.58
C VAL A 34 3.17 -13.96 -1.25
N HIS A 35 3.45 -14.12 0.04
CA HIS A 35 4.70 -14.66 0.56
C HIS A 35 4.41 -15.83 1.49
N LEU A 36 5.11 -16.94 1.31
CA LEU A 36 5.06 -18.09 2.22
C LEU A 36 6.02 -17.85 3.39
N ILE A 37 5.47 -17.81 4.59
CA ILE A 37 6.22 -17.77 5.85
C ILE A 37 5.73 -18.95 6.68
N ASP A 38 6.62 -19.91 6.89
CA ASP A 38 6.31 -21.21 7.49
C ASP A 38 5.13 -21.91 6.76
N ASP A 39 4.00 -22.10 7.45
CA ASP A 39 2.80 -22.75 6.93
C ASP A 39 1.69 -21.74 6.53
N LYS A 40 2.01 -20.43 6.50
CA LYS A 40 1.04 -19.35 6.24
C LYS A 40 1.43 -18.46 5.07
N CYS A 41 0.41 -17.88 4.44
CA CYS A 41 0.57 -16.86 3.42
C CYS A 41 0.45 -15.46 4.04
N LEU A 42 1.48 -14.64 3.86
CA LEU A 42 1.45 -13.21 4.14
C LEU A 42 1.18 -12.44 2.84
N VAL A 43 0.08 -11.71 2.83
CA VAL A 43 -0.28 -10.79 1.73
C VAL A 43 0.19 -9.40 2.11
N VAL A 44 0.94 -8.75 1.21
CA VAL A 44 1.49 -7.42 1.44
C VAL A 44 1.13 -6.53 0.25
N SER A 45 0.50 -5.39 0.54
CA SER A 45 0.33 -4.28 -0.40
C SER A 45 0.97 -3.00 0.13
N THR A 46 1.26 -2.09 -0.78
CA THR A 46 1.57 -0.70 -0.52
C THR A 46 0.88 0.16 -1.57
N ASP A 47 0.16 1.20 -1.12
CA ASP A 47 -0.43 2.19 -2.02
C ASP A 47 -0.12 3.60 -1.50
N PRO A 48 0.59 4.45 -2.28
CA PRO A 48 0.84 5.82 -1.89
C PRO A 48 -0.44 6.67 -1.91
N CYS A 49 -0.87 7.14 -0.74
CA CYS A 49 -1.98 8.09 -0.63
C CYS A 49 -1.53 9.50 -1.08
N ILE A 50 -1.76 9.86 -2.34
CA ILE A 50 -1.35 11.13 -2.94
C ILE A 50 -2.52 11.79 -3.66
N GLY A 51 -2.61 13.11 -3.57
CA GLY A 51 -3.58 13.90 -4.37
C GLY A 51 -5.03 13.77 -3.91
N VAL A 52 -5.24 13.35 -2.67
CA VAL A 52 -6.57 13.21 -2.06
C VAL A 52 -6.92 14.44 -1.21
N PRO A 53 -8.21 14.77 -1.05
CA PRO A 53 -8.62 15.85 -0.15
C PRO A 53 -8.22 15.58 1.31
N GLU A 54 -7.72 16.61 2.02
CA GLU A 54 -7.23 16.52 3.40
C GLU A 54 -8.25 15.91 4.38
N LYS A 55 -9.54 16.25 4.20
CA LYS A 55 -10.65 15.70 5.00
C LYS A 55 -10.81 14.17 4.94
N TRP A 56 -10.24 13.52 3.93
CA TRP A 56 -10.32 12.06 3.74
C TRP A 56 -8.95 11.40 3.79
N PHE A 57 -7.88 12.17 3.96
CA PHE A 57 -6.52 11.70 3.74
C PHE A 57 -6.17 10.53 4.65
N GLY A 58 -6.37 10.66 5.97
CA GLY A 58 -6.02 9.60 6.90
C GLY A 58 -6.92 8.37 6.77
N TRP A 59 -8.18 8.54 6.40
CA TRP A 59 -9.08 7.42 6.13
C TRP A 59 -8.62 6.62 4.90
N LEU A 60 -8.31 7.30 3.80
CA LEU A 60 -7.85 6.69 2.55
C LEU A 60 -6.44 6.08 2.70
N LEU A 61 -5.59 6.69 3.52
CA LEU A 61 -4.25 6.17 3.85
C LEU A 61 -4.29 4.74 4.41
N ILE A 62 -5.32 4.40 5.18
CA ILE A 62 -5.57 3.03 5.66
C ILE A 62 -6.25 2.19 4.58
N HIS A 63 -7.35 2.71 4.02
CA HIS A 63 -8.27 1.90 3.22
C HIS A 63 -7.73 1.52 1.84
N TYR A 64 -6.85 2.32 1.23
CA TYR A 64 -6.21 1.94 -0.04
C TYR A 64 -5.34 0.68 0.12
N ALA A 65 -4.39 0.70 1.06
CA ALA A 65 -3.54 -0.46 1.31
C ALA A 65 -4.34 -1.68 1.82
N ALA A 66 -5.34 -1.44 2.69
CA ALA A 66 -6.18 -2.51 3.21
C ALA A 66 -7.08 -3.15 2.12
N SER A 67 -7.60 -2.36 1.17
CA SER A 67 -8.44 -2.90 0.09
C SER A 67 -7.66 -3.83 -0.82
N ASP A 68 -6.41 -3.51 -1.13
CA ASP A 68 -5.57 -4.35 -1.99
C ASP A 68 -5.27 -5.71 -1.35
N VAL A 69 -5.06 -5.73 -0.03
CA VAL A 69 -4.91 -6.98 0.74
C VAL A 69 -6.23 -7.76 0.75
N ALA A 70 -7.36 -7.08 0.94
CA ALA A 70 -8.67 -7.71 0.98
C ALA A 70 -9.09 -8.32 -0.37
N LEU A 71 -8.72 -7.72 -1.51
CA LEU A 71 -8.97 -8.26 -2.84
C LEU A 71 -8.29 -9.62 -3.08
N PHE A 72 -7.23 -9.92 -2.33
CA PHE A 72 -6.55 -11.22 -2.33
C PHE A 72 -7.18 -12.23 -1.37
N GLY A 73 -8.31 -11.89 -0.74
CA GLY A 73 -9.02 -12.74 0.21
C GLY A 73 -8.36 -12.84 1.58
N ALA A 74 -7.36 -11.99 1.86
CA ALA A 74 -6.70 -11.93 3.16
C ALA A 74 -7.36 -10.87 4.05
N LYS A 75 -7.42 -11.16 5.35
CA LYS A 75 -7.81 -10.15 6.35
C LYS A 75 -6.61 -9.22 6.59
N PRO A 76 -6.77 -7.89 6.44
CA PRO A 76 -5.75 -6.94 6.89
C PRO A 76 -5.60 -7.02 8.42
N GLU A 77 -4.41 -7.36 8.91
CA GLU A 77 -4.12 -7.48 10.36
C GLU A 77 -3.09 -6.45 10.85
N TYR A 78 -2.25 -5.95 9.94
CA TYR A 78 -1.17 -5.02 10.25
C TYR A 78 -1.08 -3.93 9.18
N CYS A 79 -0.67 -2.73 9.58
CA CYS A 79 -0.47 -1.61 8.67
C CYS A 79 0.81 -0.85 9.04
N ALA A 80 1.60 -0.47 8.03
CA ALA A 80 2.72 0.43 8.18
C ALA A 80 2.41 1.72 7.42
N ILE A 81 2.56 2.86 8.09
CA ILE A 81 2.21 4.18 7.54
C ILE A 81 3.48 5.02 7.38
N ASN A 82 3.65 5.60 6.20
CA ASN A 82 4.66 6.63 5.94
C ASN A 82 3.95 7.96 5.60
N LEU A 83 3.97 8.90 6.53
CA LEU A 83 3.30 10.20 6.37
C LEU A 83 4.35 11.30 6.26
N LEU A 84 4.41 11.93 5.08
CA LEU A 84 5.39 12.96 4.75
C LEU A 84 4.67 14.21 4.25
N GLY A 85 5.17 15.38 4.63
CA GLY A 85 4.69 16.67 4.13
C GLY A 85 5.86 17.62 3.82
N PRO A 86 5.64 18.65 2.98
CA PRO A 86 6.59 19.74 2.83
C PRO A 86 7.02 20.34 4.16
N SER A 87 8.19 21.00 4.20
CA SER A 87 8.68 21.67 5.41
C SER A 87 7.77 22.80 5.91
N SER A 88 6.90 23.32 5.04
CA SER A 88 5.88 24.32 5.38
C SER A 88 4.61 23.72 6.00
N THR A 89 4.46 22.39 6.00
CA THR A 89 3.30 21.72 6.58
C THR A 89 3.30 21.91 8.09
N LYS A 90 2.16 22.39 8.59
CA LYS A 90 1.95 22.61 10.01
C LYS A 90 1.79 21.27 10.75
N PRO A 91 2.38 21.11 11.95
CA PRO A 91 2.21 19.89 12.76
C PRO A 91 0.74 19.48 12.96
N GLU A 92 -0.17 20.45 13.06
CA GLU A 92 -1.60 20.22 13.28
C GLU A 92 -2.24 19.39 12.16
N SER A 93 -1.83 19.58 10.90
CA SER A 93 -2.32 18.76 9.79
C SER A 93 -1.94 17.30 9.96
N PHE A 94 -0.73 17.00 10.46
CA PHE A 94 -0.32 15.62 10.73
C PHE A 94 -1.16 14.99 11.85
N TYR A 95 -1.47 15.75 12.89
CA TYR A 95 -2.33 15.27 13.99
C TYR A 95 -3.74 14.97 13.50
N GLU A 96 -4.32 15.83 12.67
CA GLU A 96 -5.65 15.62 12.11
C GLU A 96 -5.69 14.39 11.21
N ILE A 97 -4.70 14.24 10.32
CA ILE A 97 -4.57 13.06 9.44
C ILE A 97 -4.41 11.78 10.27
N MET A 98 -3.54 11.78 11.28
CA MET A 98 -3.35 10.59 12.12
C MET A 98 -4.59 10.25 12.94
N ASN A 99 -5.34 11.24 13.42
CA ASN A 99 -6.62 10.98 14.09
C ASN A 99 -7.64 10.32 13.15
N GLN A 100 -7.71 10.74 11.88
CA GLN A 100 -8.53 10.06 10.87
C GLN A 100 -8.05 8.61 10.63
N ALA A 101 -6.74 8.41 10.50
CA ALA A 101 -6.15 7.09 10.26
C ALA A 101 -6.41 6.12 11.42
N CYS A 102 -6.22 6.56 12.67
CA CYS A 102 -6.50 5.75 13.85
C CYS A 102 -7.97 5.29 13.88
N LYS A 103 -8.93 6.20 13.67
CA LYS A 103 -10.36 5.85 13.60
C LYS A 103 -10.69 4.90 12.45
N ALA A 104 -9.93 4.97 11.36
CA ALA A 104 -10.12 4.11 10.20
C ALA A 104 -9.52 2.70 10.39
N SER A 105 -8.63 2.53 11.38
CA SER A 105 -7.94 1.27 11.69
C SER A 105 -8.53 0.51 12.89
N GLU A 106 -9.56 1.07 13.54
CA GLU A 106 -10.38 0.41 14.56
C GLU A 106 -11.31 -0.64 13.93
#